data_AF-A0A3R9UDK4-F1
#
_entry.id   AF-A0A3R9UDK4-F1
#
_cell.length_a   1.000
_cell.length_b   1.000
_cell.length_c   1.000
_cell.angle_alpha   90.00
_cell.angle_beta   90.00
_cell.angle_gamma   90.00
#
_symmetry.space_group_name_H-M   'P 1'
#
loop_
_entity.id
_entity.type
_entity.pdbx_description
1 polymer ?
#
loop_
_entity_poly.entity_id
_entity_poly.type
_entity_poly.pdbx_seq_one_letter_code
_entity_poly.pdbx_strand_id
1 'polypeptide(L)'
;MLETFMQQTMNLLKYSDIRLHTVENRAVRLEEKGRFTLFLEGDEVVTRSRIEDNITVQIMLFFTLLDAKIDTMYPRLEGCSLKHKYHSLPNDSDDNVIFSQVYRLLRILRNNAIHTMSSTTIEDNIIKSSGKYDRVHITKMGYELLASIVYYIMAPNKNENRNYRSAILRSYYDDLQTEILFQEDDINVNQLLPLSNAVRLKRSVRYKVTNTEFIVDQDSLTITRPYELTYKNEHNWAGVDYEIQYEGSTYVVPSEVLNLNGKLTISRENLESWALDH
;
A
#
# COMPACT_ATOMS: atom_id res chain seq x y z
N MET A 1 22.95 -2.52 12.00
CA MET A 1 22.41 -1.41 12.83
C MET A 1 21.17 -0.81 12.19
N LEU A 2 21.22 -0.40 10.92
CA LEU A 2 20.08 0.19 10.19
C LEU A 2 18.88 -0.77 10.05
N GLU A 3 19.11 -2.03 9.70
CA GLU A 3 18.04 -3.05 9.64
C GLU A 3 17.37 -3.27 11.00
N THR A 4 18.17 -3.36 12.07
CA THR A 4 17.66 -3.47 13.44
C THR A 4 16.80 -2.27 13.81
N PHE A 5 17.23 -1.05 13.46
CA PHE A 5 16.46 0.17 13.67
C PHE A 5 15.13 0.15 12.91
N MET A 6 15.14 -0.22 11.62
CA MET A 6 13.92 -0.33 10.82
C MET A 6 12.96 -1.36 11.42
N GLN A 7 13.44 -2.54 11.81
CA GLN A 7 12.62 -3.58 12.42
C GLN A 7 12.01 -3.14 13.75
N GLN A 8 12.80 -2.49 14.62
CA GLN A 8 12.32 -1.98 15.90
C GLN A 8 11.29 -0.86 15.71
N THR A 9 11.51 0.03 14.75
CA THR A 9 10.57 1.10 14.40
C THR A 9 9.27 0.53 13.83
N MET A 10 9.34 -0.49 12.98
CA MET A 10 8.15 -1.19 12.48
C MET A 10 7.37 -1.87 13.59
N ASN A 11 8.06 -2.50 14.55
CA ASN A 11 7.41 -3.07 15.73
C ASN A 11 6.72 -1.98 16.56
N LEU A 12 7.37 -0.83 16.78
CA LEU A 12 6.76 0.31 17.47
C LEU A 12 5.49 0.78 16.74
N LEU A 13 5.53 0.92 15.42
CA LEU A 13 4.37 1.32 14.61
C LEU A 13 3.25 0.29 14.70
N LYS A 14 3.57 -1.00 14.61
CA LYS A 14 2.60 -2.11 14.73
C LYS A 14 1.83 -2.07 16.06
N TYR A 15 2.50 -1.66 17.16
CA TYR A 15 1.91 -1.58 18.50
C TYR A 15 1.55 -0.14 18.93
N SER A 16 1.50 0.79 17.98
CA SER A 16 1.03 2.16 18.22
C SER A 16 -0.49 2.27 18.02
N ASP A 17 -1.06 3.41 18.39
CA ASP A 17 -2.43 3.78 18.04
C ASP A 17 -2.54 4.61 16.75
N ILE A 18 -1.45 4.74 15.98
CA ILE A 18 -1.49 5.38 14.66
C ILE A 18 -2.48 4.64 13.77
N ARG A 19 -3.39 5.39 13.15
CA ARG A 19 -4.34 4.84 12.20
C ARG A 19 -3.66 4.53 10.87
N LEU A 20 -3.67 3.25 10.52
CA LEU A 20 -3.20 2.72 9.25
C LEU A 20 -4.37 2.00 8.55
N HIS A 21 -4.56 2.30 7.27
CA HIS A 21 -5.58 1.68 6.43
C HIS A 21 -5.00 0.45 5.74
N THR A 22 -4.53 -0.54 6.49
CA THR A 22 -3.93 -1.77 5.93
C THR A 22 -4.97 -2.62 5.20
N VAL A 23 -4.54 -3.36 4.18
CA VAL A 23 -5.39 -4.34 3.49
C VAL A 23 -5.79 -5.44 4.47
N GLU A 24 -7.09 -5.59 4.72
CA GLU A 24 -7.60 -6.70 5.52
C GLU A 24 -7.75 -7.95 4.65
N ASN A 25 -7.00 -9.00 4.96
CA ASN A 25 -7.11 -10.28 4.29
C ASN A 25 -8.00 -11.22 5.09
N ARG A 26 -9.06 -11.74 4.48
CA ARG A 26 -9.98 -12.70 5.08
C ARG A 26 -9.92 -14.00 4.33
N ALA A 27 -9.39 -15.05 4.95
CA ALA A 27 -9.37 -16.35 4.31
C ALA A 27 -10.78 -16.93 4.23
N VAL A 28 -11.12 -17.47 3.06
CA VAL A 28 -12.39 -18.09 2.75
C VAL A 28 -12.14 -19.52 2.29
N ARG A 29 -12.93 -20.44 2.83
CA ARG A 29 -13.02 -21.81 2.32
C ARG A 29 -14.43 -22.07 1.85
N LEU A 30 -14.58 -22.41 0.57
CA LEU A 30 -15.88 -22.75 -0.02
C LEU A 30 -16.32 -24.16 0.43
N GLU A 31 -17.57 -24.30 0.84
CA GLU A 31 -18.17 -25.54 1.33
C GLU A 31 -19.39 -25.93 0.49
N GLU A 32 -19.76 -27.21 0.43
CA GLU A 32 -20.90 -27.67 -0.37
C GLU A 32 -22.20 -26.85 -0.21
N LYS A 33 -22.98 -26.80 -1.31
CA LYS A 33 -24.29 -26.12 -1.38
C LYS A 33 -24.23 -24.60 -1.18
N GLY A 34 -23.14 -23.97 -1.65
CA GLY A 34 -22.99 -22.51 -1.62
C GLY A 34 -22.65 -21.94 -0.24
N ARG A 35 -22.30 -22.79 0.73
CA ARG A 35 -21.80 -22.35 2.05
C ARG A 35 -20.32 -22.01 1.97
N PHE A 36 -19.84 -21.26 2.95
CA PHE A 36 -18.41 -20.97 3.10
C PHE A 36 -18.05 -20.76 4.56
N THR A 37 -16.81 -21.09 4.92
CA THR A 37 -16.19 -20.71 6.17
C THR A 37 -15.38 -19.42 5.96
N LEU A 38 -15.55 -18.44 6.83
CA LEU A 38 -14.72 -17.23 6.89
C LEU A 38 -13.80 -17.32 8.11
N PHE A 39 -12.50 -17.16 7.90
CA PHE A 39 -11.52 -17.11 8.98
C PHE A 39 -11.15 -15.64 9.24
N LEU A 40 -11.38 -15.21 10.48
CA LEU A 40 -11.04 -13.87 10.96
C LEU A 40 -9.89 -13.99 11.96
N GLU A 41 -8.77 -13.38 11.63
CA GLU A 41 -7.63 -13.24 12.54
C GLU A 41 -7.65 -11.83 13.14
N GLY A 42 -7.34 -11.73 14.42
CA GLY A 42 -7.24 -10.46 15.13
C GLY A 42 -6.09 -10.50 16.13
N ASP A 43 -5.23 -9.49 16.08
CA ASP A 43 -4.18 -9.28 17.07
C ASP A 43 -4.77 -8.49 18.25
N GLU A 44 -4.78 -9.08 19.46
CA GLU A 44 -5.13 -8.36 20.67
C GLU A 44 -3.91 -7.60 21.21
N VAL A 45 -3.89 -6.28 21.02
CA VAL A 45 -2.80 -5.42 21.53
C VAL A 45 -3.20 -4.85 22.89
N VAL A 46 -2.63 -5.43 23.95
CA VAL A 46 -2.92 -5.10 25.36
C VAL A 46 -2.40 -3.70 25.76
N THR A 47 -1.35 -3.20 25.10
CA THR A 47 -0.78 -1.87 25.36
C THR A 47 -0.46 -1.16 24.06
N ARG A 48 -1.06 0.03 23.84
CA ARG A 48 -0.74 0.89 22.70
C ARG A 48 0.06 2.10 23.16
N SER A 49 1.16 2.38 22.45
CA SER A 49 1.83 3.68 22.60
C SER A 49 0.89 4.75 22.06
N ARG A 50 0.59 5.77 22.89
CA ARG A 50 -0.34 6.84 22.53
C ARG A 50 0.37 7.96 21.78
N ILE A 51 0.39 7.86 20.46
CA ILE A 51 1.03 8.84 19.57
C ILE A 51 0.10 9.31 18.43
N GLU A 52 -1.14 8.81 18.35
CA GLU A 52 -2.12 9.16 17.30
C GLU A 52 -2.39 10.67 17.17
N ASP A 53 -2.29 11.40 18.28
CA ASP A 53 -2.51 12.85 18.30
C ASP A 53 -1.23 13.65 18.05
N ASN A 54 -0.05 13.02 18.10
CA ASN A 54 1.24 13.68 17.91
C ASN A 54 1.73 13.54 16.47
N ILE A 55 1.12 14.31 15.57
CA ILE A 55 1.42 14.29 14.14
C ILE A 55 2.90 14.53 13.83
N THR A 56 3.57 15.39 14.60
CA THR A 56 5.01 15.68 14.43
C THR A 56 5.84 14.42 14.67
N VAL A 57 5.58 13.68 15.75
CA VAL A 57 6.27 12.41 16.04
C VAL A 57 5.99 11.39 14.94
N GLN A 58 4.75 11.28 14.49
CA GLN A 58 4.40 10.35 13.40
C GLN A 58 5.15 10.69 12.10
N ILE A 59 5.18 11.97 11.69
CA ILE A 59 5.94 12.44 10.52
C ILE A 59 7.41 12.04 10.66
N MET A 60 8.02 12.25 11.84
CA MET A 60 9.41 11.87 12.05
C MET A 60 9.64 10.37 11.93
N LEU A 61 8.75 9.55 12.50
CA LEU A 61 8.85 8.09 12.44
C LEU A 61 8.78 7.58 10.99
N PHE A 62 7.72 7.95 10.26
CA PHE A 62 7.56 7.50 8.87
C PHE A 62 8.64 8.04 7.93
N PHE A 63 9.03 9.31 8.09
CA PHE A 63 10.12 9.88 7.31
C PHE A 63 11.44 9.14 7.57
N THR A 64 11.82 8.96 8.84
CA THR A 64 13.10 8.31 9.19
C THR A 64 13.14 6.86 8.72
N LEU A 65 12.00 6.16 8.82
CA LEU A 65 11.87 4.80 8.33
C LEU A 65 12.07 4.70 6.81
N LEU A 66 11.45 5.62 6.06
CA LEU A 66 11.58 5.67 4.61
C LEU A 66 12.99 6.12 4.17
N ASP A 67 13.60 7.07 4.88
CA ASP A 67 14.97 7.54 4.61
C ASP A 67 16.00 6.42 4.87
N ALA A 68 15.84 5.67 5.96
CA ALA A 68 16.63 4.48 6.24
C ALA A 68 16.48 3.41 5.14
N LYS A 69 15.26 3.25 4.60
CA LYS A 69 15.02 2.35 3.47
C LYS A 69 15.74 2.82 2.20
N ILE A 70 15.75 4.12 1.92
CA ILE A 70 16.53 4.71 0.82
C ILE A 70 18.01 4.40 0.99
N ASP A 71 18.57 4.64 2.17
CA ASP A 71 19.99 4.40 2.43
C ASP A 71 20.36 2.91 2.30
N THR A 72 19.43 2.02 2.65
CA THR A 72 19.61 0.57 2.46
C THR A 72 19.59 0.18 0.97
N MET A 73 18.66 0.72 0.18
CA MET A 73 18.52 0.38 -1.25
C MET A 73 19.56 1.08 -2.12
N TYR A 74 20.03 2.26 -1.71
CA TYR A 74 20.95 3.11 -2.45
C TYR A 74 22.06 3.63 -1.52
N PRO A 75 23.04 2.79 -1.11
CA PRO A 75 24.08 3.19 -0.16
C PRO A 75 24.89 4.43 -0.58
N ARG A 76 25.01 4.68 -1.90
CA ARG A 76 25.67 5.89 -2.44
C ARG A 76 24.97 7.21 -2.09
N LEU A 77 23.71 7.16 -1.68
CA LEU A 77 22.90 8.31 -1.30
C LEU A 77 22.93 8.58 0.21
N GLU A 78 23.54 7.70 1.00
CA GLU A 78 23.68 7.88 2.45
C GLU A 78 24.45 9.18 2.74
N GLY A 79 23.94 9.97 3.70
CA GLY A 79 24.51 11.27 4.06
C GLY A 79 24.30 12.40 3.04
N CYS A 80 23.73 12.12 1.87
CA CYS A 80 23.35 13.17 0.93
C CYS A 80 22.18 14.02 1.43
N SER A 81 22.04 15.24 0.92
CA SER A 81 20.91 16.09 1.25
C SER A 81 19.58 15.47 0.80
N LEU A 82 18.50 15.74 1.52
CA LEU A 82 17.18 15.15 1.23
C LEU A 82 16.69 15.46 -0.19
N LYS A 83 17.02 16.67 -0.69
CA LYS A 83 16.75 17.08 -2.07
C LYS A 83 17.55 16.26 -3.08
N HIS A 84 18.84 16.06 -2.84
CA HIS A 84 19.69 15.26 -3.72
C HIS A 84 19.23 13.79 -3.75
N LYS A 85 18.86 13.22 -2.59
CA LYS A 85 18.26 11.89 -2.51
C LYS A 85 17.05 11.79 -3.44
N TYR A 86 16.06 12.69 -3.30
CA TYR A 86 14.86 12.70 -4.14
C TYR A 86 15.18 12.73 -5.64
N HIS A 87 16.04 13.64 -6.10
CA HIS A 87 16.40 13.74 -7.51
C HIS A 87 17.19 12.54 -8.05
N SER A 88 17.78 11.75 -7.16
CA SER A 88 18.57 10.56 -7.52
C SER A 88 17.76 9.27 -7.47
N LEU A 89 16.51 9.31 -6.96
CA LEU A 89 15.63 8.16 -6.96
C LEU A 89 15.13 7.88 -8.39
N PRO A 90 15.03 6.61 -8.80
CA PRO A 90 14.49 6.24 -10.09
C PRO A 90 13.00 6.59 -10.20
N ASN A 91 12.50 6.69 -11.43
CA ASN A 91 11.10 6.98 -11.76
C ASN A 91 10.63 6.21 -13.02
N ASP A 92 11.28 5.08 -13.31
CA ASP A 92 11.06 4.22 -14.49
C ASP A 92 9.91 3.20 -14.32
N SER A 93 9.34 3.09 -13.13
CA SER A 93 8.19 2.22 -12.83
C SER A 93 7.22 2.90 -11.86
N ASP A 94 5.95 2.45 -11.85
CA ASP A 94 4.95 2.97 -10.91
C ASP A 94 5.42 2.82 -9.45
N ASP A 95 6.06 1.71 -9.08
CA ASP A 95 6.61 1.50 -7.74
C ASP A 95 7.62 2.60 -7.38
N ASN A 96 8.52 2.92 -8.30
CA ASN A 96 9.56 3.93 -8.13
C ASN A 96 8.97 5.35 -8.09
N VAL A 97 7.94 5.62 -8.91
CA VAL A 97 7.18 6.87 -8.85
C VAL A 97 6.50 7.03 -7.49
N ILE A 98 5.73 6.03 -7.04
CA ILE A 98 5.05 6.05 -5.74
C ILE A 98 6.06 6.28 -4.62
N PHE A 99 7.15 5.50 -4.59
CA PHE A 99 8.20 5.58 -3.58
C PHE A 99 8.83 6.97 -3.52
N SER A 100 9.21 7.54 -4.67
CA SER A 100 9.82 8.88 -4.73
C SER A 100 8.86 10.01 -4.36
N GLN A 101 7.59 9.92 -4.79
CA GLN A 101 6.58 10.94 -4.48
C GLN A 101 6.13 10.90 -3.01
N VAL A 102 6.02 9.71 -2.40
CA VAL A 102 5.79 9.56 -0.96
C VAL A 102 6.95 10.13 -0.15
N TYR A 103 8.19 9.85 -0.55
CA TYR A 103 9.38 10.44 0.07
C TYR A 103 9.38 11.98 -0.02
N ARG A 104 9.00 12.53 -1.18
CA ARG A 104 8.87 13.97 -1.39
C ARG A 104 7.88 14.62 -0.45
N LEU A 105 6.68 14.06 -0.29
CA LEU A 105 5.67 14.57 0.64
C LEU A 105 6.16 14.55 2.08
N LEU A 106 6.74 13.42 2.52
CA LEU A 106 7.30 13.30 3.87
C LEU A 106 8.46 14.24 4.12
N ARG A 107 9.30 14.51 3.11
CA ARG A 107 10.37 15.52 3.19
C ARG A 107 9.81 16.90 3.49
N ILE A 108 8.76 17.33 2.78
CA ILE A 108 8.09 18.63 3.00
C ILE A 108 7.53 18.69 4.43
N LEU A 109 6.73 17.69 4.82
CA LEU A 109 6.13 17.59 6.14
C LEU A 109 7.18 17.62 7.26
N ARG A 110 8.27 16.84 7.10
CA ARG A 110 9.37 16.75 8.07
C ARG A 110 10.12 18.06 8.21
N ASN A 111 10.43 18.72 7.09
CA ASN A 111 11.13 20.02 7.11
C ASN A 111 10.31 21.05 7.89
N ASN A 112 9.03 21.15 7.61
CA ASN A 112 8.15 22.09 8.29
C ASN A 112 8.00 21.75 9.78
N ALA A 113 7.74 20.48 10.11
CA ALA A 113 7.55 20.03 11.49
C ALA A 113 8.79 20.25 12.39
N ILE A 114 10.01 20.14 11.86
CA ILE A 114 11.25 20.38 12.63
C ILE A 114 11.61 21.86 12.74
N HIS A 115 11.52 22.61 11.64
CA HIS A 115 12.04 23.97 11.61
C HIS A 115 11.10 24.99 12.25
N THR A 116 9.80 24.67 12.32
CA THR A 116 8.79 25.52 12.94
C THR A 116 7.70 24.65 13.53
N MET A 117 7.76 24.32 14.83
CA MET A 117 6.75 23.43 15.44
C MET A 117 5.31 23.97 15.36
N SER A 118 5.13 25.28 15.16
CA SER A 118 3.83 25.92 14.90
C SER A 118 3.41 25.96 13.42
N SER A 119 4.22 25.44 12.50
CA SER A 119 3.92 25.45 11.06
C SER A 119 3.01 24.32 10.60
N THR A 120 2.82 23.31 11.43
CA THR A 120 1.94 22.17 11.16
C THR A 120 0.75 22.25 12.10
N THR A 121 -0.42 22.60 11.57
CA THR A 121 -1.67 22.67 12.31
C THR A 121 -2.67 21.68 11.74
N ILE A 122 -3.61 21.25 12.59
CA ILE A 122 -4.74 20.41 12.19
C ILE A 122 -6.01 21.25 12.38
N GLU A 123 -6.68 21.58 11.28
CA GLU A 123 -7.90 22.38 11.25
C GLU A 123 -8.89 21.70 10.32
N ASP A 124 -10.12 21.44 10.77
CA ASP A 124 -11.20 20.83 9.97
C ASP A 124 -10.79 19.54 9.25
N ASN A 125 -10.07 18.65 9.95
CA ASN A 125 -9.48 17.42 9.39
C ASN A 125 -8.46 17.64 8.25
N ILE A 126 -7.87 18.82 8.15
CA ILE A 126 -6.79 19.13 7.22
C ILE A 126 -5.51 19.38 8.00
N ILE A 127 -4.45 18.66 7.65
CA ILE A 127 -3.09 18.92 8.10
C ILE A 127 -2.51 19.98 7.18
N LYS A 128 -2.37 21.19 7.70
CA LYS A 128 -1.75 22.32 6.99
C LYS A 128 -0.31 22.42 7.47
N SER A 129 0.64 22.19 6.57
CA SER A 129 2.06 22.30 6.87
C SER A 129 2.68 23.35 5.97
N SER A 130 3.06 24.50 6.54
CA SER A 130 3.55 25.65 5.77
C SER A 130 4.88 26.17 6.30
N GLY A 131 5.95 25.90 5.54
CA GLY A 131 7.27 26.49 5.74
C GLY A 131 7.48 27.73 4.88
N LYS A 132 8.70 28.26 4.95
CA LYS A 132 9.11 29.45 4.16
C LYS A 132 9.15 29.17 2.65
N TYR A 133 9.48 27.93 2.27
CA TYR A 133 9.70 27.54 0.87
C TYR A 133 8.85 26.36 0.43
N ASP A 134 8.33 25.57 1.38
CA ASP A 134 7.59 24.36 1.09
C ASP A 134 6.26 24.35 1.85
N ARG A 135 5.18 23.99 1.18
CA ARG A 135 3.82 23.98 1.71
C ARG A 135 3.07 22.75 1.22
N VAL A 136 2.37 22.09 2.13
CA VAL A 136 1.46 21.00 1.80
C VAL A 136 0.22 21.07 2.68
N HIS A 137 -0.95 21.00 2.04
CA HIS A 137 -2.22 20.81 2.71
C HIS A 137 -2.77 19.45 2.28
N ILE A 138 -2.96 18.58 3.25
CA ILE A 138 -3.44 17.22 3.04
C ILE A 138 -4.55 16.94 4.05
N THR A 139 -5.59 16.22 3.66
CA THR A 139 -6.59 15.78 4.63
C THR A 139 -5.96 14.81 5.64
N LYS A 140 -6.61 14.61 6.78
CA LYS A 140 -6.23 13.58 7.76
C LYS A 140 -6.22 12.20 7.12
N MET A 141 -7.22 11.90 6.28
CA MET A 141 -7.29 10.65 5.50
C MET A 141 -6.07 10.52 4.58
N GLY A 142 -5.72 11.58 3.84
CA GLY A 142 -4.53 11.58 2.97
C GLY A 142 -3.25 11.29 3.74
N TYR A 143 -3.08 11.86 4.94
CA TYR A 143 -1.93 11.54 5.78
C TYR A 143 -1.95 10.09 6.28
N GLU A 144 -3.10 9.58 6.71
CA GLU A 144 -3.24 8.17 7.10
C GLU A 144 -2.93 7.23 5.92
N LEU A 145 -3.32 7.59 4.69
CA LEU A 145 -2.95 6.86 3.46
C LEU A 145 -1.45 6.94 3.17
N LEU A 146 -0.84 8.12 3.31
CA LEU A 146 0.60 8.31 3.18
C LEU A 146 1.38 7.40 4.14
N ALA A 147 0.97 7.39 5.41
CA ALA A 147 1.53 6.51 6.44
C ALA A 147 1.31 5.02 6.10
N SER A 148 0.13 4.67 5.59
CA SER A 148 -0.21 3.31 5.17
C SER A 148 0.66 2.82 4.01
N ILE A 149 0.94 3.67 3.02
CA ILE A 149 1.84 3.34 1.91
C ILE A 149 3.25 3.06 2.43
N VAL A 150 3.78 3.91 3.31
CA VAL A 150 5.11 3.68 3.92
C VAL A 150 5.12 2.36 4.67
N TYR A 151 4.11 2.11 5.51
CA TYR A 151 4.00 0.86 6.25
C TYR A 151 3.97 -0.36 5.30
N TYR A 152 3.18 -0.30 4.23
CA TYR A 152 3.05 -1.38 3.24
C TYR A 152 4.34 -1.62 2.43
N ILE A 153 5.11 -0.58 2.12
CA ILE A 153 6.45 -0.69 1.50
C ILE A 153 7.41 -1.42 2.45
N MET A 154 7.30 -1.14 3.76
CA MET A 154 8.23 -1.62 4.78
C MET A 154 7.90 -3.02 5.33
N ALA A 155 6.62 -3.42 5.31
CA ALA A 155 6.14 -4.72 5.73
C ALA A 155 5.54 -5.52 4.54
N PRO A 156 6.36 -6.01 3.60
CA PRO A 156 5.88 -6.84 2.52
C PRO A 156 5.24 -8.14 3.07
N ASN A 157 4.04 -8.45 2.61
CA ASN A 157 3.39 -9.73 2.90
C ASN A 157 4.03 -10.83 2.04
N LYS A 158 4.44 -11.93 2.66
CA LYS A 158 5.06 -13.07 1.96
C LYS A 158 4.09 -13.82 1.04
N ASN A 159 2.80 -13.64 1.24
CA ASN A 159 1.75 -14.25 0.43
C ASN A 159 1.34 -13.37 -0.76
N GLU A 160 2.15 -12.36 -1.12
CA GLU A 160 1.90 -11.42 -2.18
C GLU A 160 3.16 -11.27 -3.02
N ASN A 161 3.04 -11.44 -4.34
CA ASN A 161 4.15 -11.16 -5.25
C ASN A 161 4.27 -9.67 -5.57
N ARG A 162 5.29 -9.32 -6.35
CA ARG A 162 5.53 -7.95 -6.78
C ARG A 162 4.32 -7.31 -7.50
N ASN A 163 3.72 -7.97 -8.48
CA ASN A 163 2.63 -7.38 -9.28
C ASN A 163 1.39 -7.09 -8.44
N TYR A 164 1.06 -7.99 -7.51
CA TYR A 164 0.01 -7.81 -6.52
C TYR A 164 0.26 -6.58 -5.67
N ARG A 165 1.46 -6.47 -5.11
CA ARG A 165 1.86 -5.34 -4.26
C ARG A 165 1.83 -4.02 -5.02
N SER A 166 2.36 -3.99 -6.24
CA SER A 166 2.32 -2.81 -7.11
C SER A 166 0.88 -2.37 -7.39
N ALA A 167 -0.03 -3.32 -7.64
CA ALA A 167 -1.42 -3.01 -7.94
C ALA A 167 -2.22 -2.51 -6.72
N ILE A 168 -1.89 -2.96 -5.52
CA ILE A 168 -2.41 -2.38 -4.26
C ILE A 168 -1.83 -0.98 -4.02
N LEU A 169 -0.51 -0.79 -4.21
CA LEU A 169 0.15 0.49 -4.06
C LEU A 169 -0.41 1.57 -4.99
N ARG A 170 -0.72 1.21 -6.24
CA ARG A 170 -1.40 2.11 -7.19
C ARG A 170 -2.72 2.62 -6.61
N SER A 171 -3.55 1.73 -6.07
CA SER A 171 -4.83 2.13 -5.47
C SER A 171 -4.66 3.07 -4.27
N TYR A 172 -3.69 2.79 -3.39
CA TYR A 172 -3.39 3.73 -2.30
C TYR A 172 -2.94 5.09 -2.81
N TYR A 173 -2.09 5.10 -3.84
CA TYR A 173 -1.54 6.32 -4.39
C TYR A 173 -2.58 7.15 -5.13
N ASP A 174 -3.44 6.51 -5.93
CA ASP A 174 -4.56 7.15 -6.61
C ASP A 174 -5.47 7.84 -5.56
N ASP A 175 -5.79 7.16 -4.46
CA ASP A 175 -6.58 7.75 -3.37
C ASP A 175 -5.83 8.90 -2.67
N LEU A 176 -4.55 8.71 -2.34
CA LEU A 176 -3.70 9.74 -1.73
C LEU A 176 -3.67 11.03 -2.58
N GLN A 177 -3.58 10.91 -3.90
CA GLN A 177 -3.57 12.06 -4.80
C GLN A 177 -4.85 12.91 -4.66
N THR A 178 -6.00 12.29 -4.44
CA THR A 178 -7.27 13.00 -4.25
C THR A 178 -7.36 13.74 -2.92
N GLU A 179 -6.56 13.33 -1.93
CA GLU A 179 -6.55 13.90 -0.58
C GLU A 179 -5.54 15.04 -0.40
N ILE A 180 -4.72 15.31 -1.42
CA ILE A 180 -3.77 16.43 -1.44
C ILE A 180 -4.49 17.66 -2.00
N LEU A 181 -4.76 18.62 -1.11
CA LEU A 181 -5.49 19.83 -1.44
C LEU A 181 -4.59 20.92 -2.04
N PHE A 182 -3.33 20.94 -1.60
CA PHE A 182 -2.34 21.91 -2.06
C PHE A 182 -0.93 21.37 -1.85
N GLN A 183 -0.03 21.63 -2.80
CA GLN A 183 1.38 21.32 -2.69
C GLN A 183 2.23 22.35 -3.42
N GLU A 184 3.30 22.79 -2.76
CA GLU A 184 4.35 23.63 -3.32
C GLU A 184 5.66 23.28 -2.63
N ASP A 185 6.74 23.15 -3.39
CA ASP A 185 8.07 22.92 -2.82
C ASP A 185 9.16 23.41 -3.77
N ASP A 186 10.40 23.28 -3.29
CA ASP A 186 11.61 23.63 -4.02
C ASP A 186 11.96 22.73 -5.23
N ILE A 187 11.05 21.86 -5.68
CA ILE A 187 11.21 20.93 -6.81
C ILE A 187 10.56 21.47 -8.11
N ASN A 188 9.92 22.66 -8.11
CA ASN A 188 9.31 23.31 -9.29
C ASN A 188 8.22 22.46 -9.99
N VAL A 189 7.57 21.53 -9.28
CA VAL A 189 6.47 20.72 -9.82
C VAL A 189 5.32 20.74 -8.82
N ASN A 190 4.21 21.43 -9.08
CA ASN A 190 3.17 21.62 -8.05
C ASN A 190 2.22 20.42 -7.86
N GLN A 191 2.52 19.27 -8.47
CA GLN A 191 1.70 18.07 -8.44
C GLN A 191 2.58 16.82 -8.27
N LEU A 192 1.96 15.74 -7.81
CA LEU A 192 2.58 14.43 -7.84
C LEU A 192 2.61 13.88 -9.27
N LEU A 193 3.60 13.04 -9.56
CA LEU A 193 3.71 12.41 -10.87
C LEU A 193 2.56 11.40 -11.10
N PRO A 194 2.02 11.31 -12.34
CA PRO A 194 1.00 10.33 -12.68
C PRO A 194 1.57 8.92 -12.77
N LEU A 195 0.71 7.92 -12.59
CA LEU A 195 1.03 6.51 -12.78
C LEU A 195 0.57 6.00 -14.16
N SER A 196 1.06 4.83 -14.56
CA SER A 196 0.56 4.12 -15.74
C SER A 196 -0.90 3.66 -15.59
N ASN A 197 -1.52 3.18 -16.67
CA ASN A 197 -2.87 2.59 -16.67
C ASN A 197 -2.90 1.10 -16.27
N ALA A 198 -1.88 0.60 -15.57
CA ALA A 198 -1.81 -0.79 -15.12
C ALA A 198 -2.91 -1.14 -14.09
N VAL A 199 -3.05 -2.42 -13.72
CA VAL A 199 -4.12 -2.89 -12.83
C VAL A 199 -4.07 -2.20 -11.45
N ARG A 200 -5.24 -1.81 -10.94
CA ARG A 200 -5.50 -1.40 -9.55
C ARG A 200 -6.29 -2.51 -8.84
N LEU A 201 -5.86 -2.89 -7.65
CA LEU A 201 -6.61 -3.83 -6.80
C LEU A 201 -7.39 -3.10 -5.72
N LYS A 202 -8.57 -3.62 -5.37
CA LYS A 202 -9.29 -3.11 -4.21
C LYS A 202 -8.49 -3.37 -2.94
N ARG A 203 -8.28 -2.33 -2.11
CA ARG A 203 -7.32 -2.35 -1.01
C ARG A 203 -7.92 -2.38 0.40
N SER A 204 -9.26 -2.30 0.55
CA SER A 204 -9.86 -2.28 1.89
C SER A 204 -9.94 -3.69 2.47
N VAL A 205 -10.67 -4.59 1.78
CA VAL A 205 -10.82 -5.99 2.21
C VAL A 205 -10.64 -6.92 1.03
N ARG A 206 -9.84 -7.97 1.23
CA ARG A 206 -9.57 -9.04 0.27
C ARG A 206 -10.05 -10.37 0.82
N TYR A 207 -10.97 -11.02 0.11
CA TYR A 207 -11.42 -12.37 0.44
C TYR A 207 -10.55 -13.38 -0.29
N LYS A 208 -9.67 -14.07 0.44
CA LYS A 208 -8.73 -15.04 -0.11
C LYS A 208 -9.32 -16.43 -0.12
N VAL A 209 -9.77 -16.90 -1.28
CA VAL A 209 -10.28 -18.25 -1.48
C VAL A 209 -9.12 -19.24 -1.49
N THR A 210 -9.08 -20.10 -0.47
CA THR A 210 -7.96 -21.04 -0.22
C THR A 210 -8.14 -22.41 -0.88
N ASN A 211 -9.35 -22.72 -1.33
CA ASN A 211 -9.68 -23.98 -2.01
C ASN A 211 -10.33 -23.70 -3.38
N THR A 212 -9.65 -22.92 -4.21
CA THR A 212 -10.13 -22.55 -5.55
C THR A 212 -10.32 -23.80 -6.40
N GLU A 213 -11.54 -23.99 -6.90
CA GLU A 213 -11.84 -25.01 -7.90
C GLU A 213 -11.71 -24.38 -9.30
N PHE A 214 -10.96 -25.02 -10.19
CA PHE A 214 -10.72 -24.54 -11.55
C PHE A 214 -10.60 -25.70 -12.55
N ILE A 215 -10.82 -25.38 -13.82
CA ILE A 215 -10.52 -26.24 -14.96
C ILE A 215 -9.40 -25.62 -15.80
N VAL A 216 -8.64 -26.48 -16.44
CA VAL A 216 -7.52 -26.10 -17.30
C VAL A 216 -7.93 -26.36 -18.74
N ASP A 217 -7.96 -25.30 -19.54
CA ASP A 217 -8.07 -25.37 -20.99
C ASP A 217 -6.66 -25.30 -21.62
N GLN A 218 -6.57 -25.34 -22.95
CA GLN A 218 -5.27 -25.32 -23.65
C GLN A 218 -4.40 -24.13 -23.23
N ASP A 219 -4.97 -22.92 -23.20
CA ASP A 219 -4.22 -21.67 -22.96
C ASP A 219 -4.68 -20.87 -21.73
N SER A 220 -5.60 -21.41 -20.93
CA SER A 220 -6.21 -20.67 -19.83
C SER A 220 -6.65 -21.55 -18.66
N LEU A 221 -6.83 -20.91 -17.50
CA LEU A 221 -7.49 -21.50 -16.34
C LEU A 221 -8.81 -20.77 -16.11
N THR A 222 -9.86 -21.53 -15.84
CA THR A 222 -11.20 -20.99 -15.52
C THR A 222 -11.63 -21.44 -14.14
N ILE A 223 -11.93 -20.50 -13.26
CA ILE A 223 -12.49 -20.78 -11.93
C ILE A 223 -13.93 -21.28 -12.11
N THR A 224 -14.20 -22.50 -11.67
CA THR A 224 -15.51 -23.15 -11.81
C THR A 224 -16.44 -22.79 -10.67
N ARG A 225 -15.88 -22.31 -9.56
CA ARG A 225 -16.62 -22.03 -8.33
C ARG A 225 -16.26 -20.67 -7.76
N PRO A 226 -16.85 -19.58 -8.29
CA PRO A 226 -16.57 -18.23 -7.83
C PRO A 226 -17.06 -18.01 -6.39
N TYR A 227 -16.30 -17.21 -5.63
CA TYR A 227 -16.82 -16.65 -4.39
C TYR A 227 -17.66 -15.40 -4.74
N GLU A 228 -18.95 -15.46 -4.44
CA GLU A 228 -19.84 -14.33 -4.66
C GLU A 228 -19.89 -13.44 -3.42
N LEU A 229 -19.46 -12.19 -3.56
CA LEU A 229 -19.75 -11.16 -2.59
C LEU A 229 -21.26 -10.97 -2.52
N THR A 230 -21.84 -11.28 -1.36
CA THR A 230 -23.29 -11.45 -1.14
C THR A 230 -24.11 -10.17 -1.40
N TYR A 231 -23.43 -9.03 -1.56
CA TYR A 231 -24.02 -7.71 -1.81
C TYR A 231 -23.27 -6.99 -2.94
N LYS A 232 -23.43 -7.49 -4.18
CA LYS A 232 -22.72 -7.03 -5.39
C LYS A 232 -22.79 -5.51 -5.64
N ASN A 233 -23.82 -4.82 -5.15
CA ASN A 233 -24.03 -3.38 -5.38
C ASN A 233 -23.48 -2.46 -4.28
N GLU A 234 -23.03 -2.98 -3.13
CA GLU A 234 -22.62 -2.17 -1.97
C GLU A 234 -21.12 -2.31 -1.62
N HIS A 235 -20.40 -3.24 -2.27
CA HIS A 235 -19.04 -3.65 -1.89
C HIS A 235 -17.98 -3.31 -2.96
N ASN A 236 -18.03 -2.07 -3.48
CA ASN A 236 -16.95 -1.57 -4.35
C ASN A 236 -15.58 -1.49 -3.64
N TRP A 237 -15.57 -1.56 -2.31
CA TRP A 237 -14.37 -1.55 -1.48
C TRP A 237 -13.73 -2.93 -1.26
N ALA A 238 -14.43 -4.03 -1.57
CA ALA A 238 -13.94 -5.40 -1.34
C ALA A 238 -13.62 -6.15 -2.64
N GLY A 239 -12.51 -6.88 -2.65
CA GLY A 239 -12.11 -7.75 -3.76
C GLY A 239 -11.88 -9.20 -3.33
N VAL A 240 -11.68 -10.08 -4.31
CA VAL A 240 -11.54 -11.53 -4.09
C VAL A 240 -10.23 -12.00 -4.71
N ASP A 241 -9.47 -12.77 -3.96
CA ASP A 241 -8.27 -13.47 -4.40
C ASP A 241 -8.52 -14.97 -4.50
N TYR A 242 -8.03 -15.57 -5.57
CA TYR A 242 -8.09 -17.01 -5.77
C TYR A 242 -6.68 -17.58 -5.62
N GLU A 243 -6.48 -18.38 -4.58
CA GLU A 243 -5.26 -19.18 -4.43
C GLU A 243 -5.35 -20.42 -5.33
N ILE A 244 -4.42 -20.55 -6.27
CA ILE A 244 -4.39 -21.61 -7.27
C ILE A 244 -3.06 -22.34 -7.14
N GLN A 245 -3.12 -23.66 -6.93
CA GLN A 245 -1.95 -24.53 -7.04
C GLN A 245 -1.98 -25.21 -8.41
N TYR A 246 -0.99 -24.89 -9.26
CA TYR A 246 -0.93 -25.39 -10.63
C TYR A 246 0.53 -25.66 -11.03
N GLU A 247 0.79 -26.83 -11.61
CA GLU A 247 2.13 -27.26 -12.07
C GLU A 247 3.26 -27.12 -11.02
N GLY A 248 2.93 -27.24 -9.73
CA GLY A 248 3.90 -27.15 -8.63
C GLY A 248 4.15 -25.73 -8.11
N SER A 249 3.55 -24.72 -8.71
CA SER A 249 3.59 -23.32 -8.29
C SER A 249 2.31 -22.91 -7.58
N THR A 250 2.41 -21.93 -6.69
CA THR A 250 1.24 -21.28 -6.06
C THR A 250 1.05 -19.89 -6.64
N TYR A 251 -0.18 -19.59 -7.06
CA TYR A 251 -0.58 -18.32 -7.63
C TYR A 251 -1.65 -17.68 -6.75
N VAL A 252 -1.61 -16.36 -6.61
CA VAL A 252 -2.69 -15.59 -5.98
C VAL A 252 -3.24 -14.64 -7.03
N VAL A 253 -4.41 -15.00 -7.57
CA VAL A 253 -5.00 -14.31 -8.73
C VAL A 253 -6.17 -13.43 -8.26
N PRO A 254 -6.04 -12.10 -8.37
CA PRO A 254 -7.13 -11.19 -8.08
C PRO A 254 -8.29 -11.32 -9.07
N SER A 255 -9.52 -11.16 -8.57
CA SER A 255 -10.72 -11.09 -9.41
C SER A 255 -10.67 -9.99 -10.48
N GLU A 256 -9.93 -8.90 -10.21
CA GLU A 256 -9.80 -7.74 -11.07
C GLU A 256 -9.01 -8.00 -12.36
N VAL A 257 -8.24 -9.09 -12.42
CA VAL A 257 -7.46 -9.46 -13.61
C VAL A 257 -8.06 -10.63 -14.39
N LEU A 258 -9.15 -11.19 -13.87
CA LEU A 258 -9.91 -12.23 -14.56
C LEU A 258 -10.79 -11.61 -15.62
N ASN A 259 -10.95 -12.30 -16.75
CA ASN A 259 -11.93 -11.89 -17.75
C ASN A 259 -13.33 -11.97 -17.13
N LEU A 260 -14.06 -10.86 -17.09
CA LEU A 260 -15.40 -10.81 -16.51
C LEU A 260 -16.51 -11.05 -17.55
N ASN A 261 -16.17 -11.47 -18.78
CA ASN A 261 -17.13 -11.86 -19.82
C ASN A 261 -17.85 -13.19 -19.51
N GLY A 262 -18.33 -13.36 -18.28
CA GLY A 262 -19.11 -14.49 -17.79
C GLY A 262 -18.30 -15.73 -17.40
N LYS A 263 -16.98 -15.73 -17.60
CA LYS A 263 -16.09 -16.83 -17.20
C LYS A 263 -14.86 -16.24 -16.54
N LEU A 264 -14.72 -16.46 -15.23
CA LEU A 264 -13.57 -16.06 -14.42
C LEU A 264 -12.30 -16.77 -14.90
N THR A 265 -11.73 -16.26 -15.99
CA THR A 265 -10.68 -16.92 -16.76
C THR A 265 -9.42 -16.05 -16.81
N ILE A 266 -8.26 -16.68 -16.71
CA ILE A 266 -6.94 -16.07 -16.88
C ILE A 266 -6.14 -16.87 -17.92
N SER A 267 -5.43 -16.20 -18.83
CA SER A 267 -4.50 -16.87 -19.74
C SER A 267 -3.27 -17.38 -19.00
N ARG A 268 -2.63 -18.43 -19.49
CA ARG A 268 -1.37 -18.94 -18.90
C ARG A 268 -0.28 -17.88 -18.86
N GLU A 269 -0.13 -17.10 -19.94
CA GLU A 269 0.83 -15.99 -20.00
C GLU A 269 0.61 -14.98 -18.88
N ASN A 270 -0.65 -14.61 -18.61
CA ASN A 270 -0.96 -13.66 -17.55
C ASN A 270 -0.83 -14.31 -16.17
N LEU A 271 -1.14 -15.60 -16.02
CA LEU A 271 -1.06 -16.33 -14.74
C LEU A 271 0.35 -16.26 -14.13
N GLU A 272 1.40 -16.39 -14.95
CA GLU A 272 2.79 -16.34 -14.49
C GLU A 272 3.15 -15.02 -13.78
N SER A 273 2.52 -13.91 -14.18
CA SER A 273 2.68 -12.63 -13.49
C SER A 273 2.09 -12.62 -12.07
N TRP A 274 1.34 -13.66 -11.69
CA TRP A 274 0.68 -13.82 -10.40
C TRP A 274 1.24 -14.96 -9.54
N ALA A 275 2.36 -15.57 -9.94
CA ALA A 275 3.05 -16.58 -9.13
C ALA A 275 3.59 -15.95 -7.84
N LEU A 276 3.57 -16.68 -6.72
CA LEU A 276 4.21 -16.25 -5.48
C LEU A 276 5.73 -16.41 -5.57
N ASP A 277 6.45 -15.45 -4.98
CA ASP A 277 7.91 -15.51 -4.88
C ASP A 277 8.29 -16.61 -3.87
N HIS A 278 8.92 -17.70 -4.34
CA HIS A 278 9.44 -18.80 -3.51
C HIS A 278 10.87 -18.57 -3.03
#